data_AF-A1VJA4-F1
#
_entry.id   AF-A1VJA4-F1
#
_cell.length_a   1.000
_cell.length_b   1.000
_cell.length_c   1.000
_cell.angle_alpha   90.00
_cell.angle_beta   90.00
_cell.angle_gamma   90.00
#
_symmetry.space_group_name_H-M   'P 1'
#
loop_
_entity.id
_entity.type
_entity.pdbx_description
1 polymer ?
#
loop_
_entity_poly.entity_id
_entity_poly.type
_entity_poly.pdbx_seq_one_letter_code
_entity_poly.pdbx_strand_id
1 'polypeptide(L)' 'MRGADTFAESPFTLHRLDDFVPGNHSLRPIRQTVNEAQVLMDALFAGMYEADIKG' A
#
# COMPACT_ATOMS: atom_id res chain seq x y z
N MET A 1 13.47 30.43 32.76
CA MET A 1 12.85 30.37 31.41
C MET A 1 13.67 29.43 30.54
N ARG A 2 13.23 28.19 30.38
CA ARG A 2 13.64 27.32 29.27
C ARG A 2 12.36 26.60 28.85
N GLY A 3 11.82 27.00 27.71
CA GLY A 3 10.61 26.42 27.14
C GLY A 3 10.80 24.93 26.94
N ALA A 4 9.73 24.16 27.09
CA ALA A 4 9.70 22.76 26.73
C ALA A 4 9.86 22.64 25.20
N ASP A 5 11.11 22.64 24.72
CA ASP A 5 11.42 22.16 23.38
C ASP A 5 11.46 20.63 23.46
N THR A 6 10.31 20.01 23.25
CA THR A 6 10.25 18.56 23.07
C THR A 6 9.30 18.26 21.91
N PHE A 7 9.72 18.64 20.71
CA PHE A 7 9.22 17.96 19.52
C PHE A 7 9.87 16.58 19.49
N ALA A 8 9.14 15.58 19.96
CA ALA A 8 9.46 14.19 19.69
C ALA A 8 9.05 13.92 18.24
N GLU A 9 9.97 14.11 17.29
CA GLU A 9 9.77 13.59 15.94
C GLU A 9 9.64 12.06 16.05
N SER A 10 8.66 11.50 15.34
CA SER A 10 8.46 10.05 15.29
C SER A 10 9.77 9.37 14.86
N PRO A 11 10.27 8.34 15.58
CA PRO A 11 11.53 7.68 15.24
C PRO A 11 11.48 6.91 13.91
N PHE A 12 10.29 6.79 13.31
CA PHE A 12 10.07 6.14 12.03
C PHE A 12 9.32 7.06 11.08
N THR A 13 9.79 7.11 9.84
CA THR A 13 9.07 7.73 8.74
C THR A 13 8.10 6.72 8.15
N LEU A 14 6.80 7.03 8.24
CA LEU A 14 5.77 6.25 7.56
C LEU A 14 5.63 6.78 6.14
N HIS A 15 6.05 5.99 5.16
CA HIS A 15 5.83 6.27 3.75
C HIS A 15 4.75 5.34 3.21
N ARG A 16 3.78 5.91 2.50
CA ARG A 16 2.85 5.14 1.69
C ARG A 16 3.52 4.75 0.39
N LEU A 17 3.10 3.63 -0.19
CA LEU A 17 3.58 3.23 -1.52
C LEU A 17 3.34 4.31 -2.58
N ASP A 18 2.28 5.11 -2.41
CA ASP A 18 1.96 6.27 -3.23
C ASP A 18 2.99 7.41 -3.16
N ASP A 19 3.78 7.48 -2.09
CA ASP A 19 4.73 8.57 -1.88
C ASP A 19 6.02 8.36 -2.70
N PHE A 20 6.25 7.14 -3.20
CA PHE A 20 7.46 6.80 -3.98
C PHE A 20 7.35 7.09 -5.47
N VAL A 21 6.15 7.39 -5.99
CA VAL A 21 5.90 7.56 -7.42
C VAL A 21 5.24 8.91 -7.68
N PRO A 22 5.87 9.87 -8.37
CA PRO A 22 5.23 11.15 -8.70
C PRO A 22 3.91 10.96 -9.46
N GLY A 23 2.98 11.93 -9.33
CA GLY A 23 1.64 11.83 -9.94
C GLY A 23 1.66 11.72 -11.47
N ASN A 24 2.67 12.28 -12.13
CA ASN A 24 2.88 12.23 -13.58
C ASN A 24 3.80 11.09 -14.04
N HIS A 25 4.10 10.13 -13.16
CA HIS A 25 5.04 9.05 -13.49
C HIS A 25 4.39 8.00 -14.41
N SER A 26 5.14 7.51 -15.39
CA SER A 26 4.68 6.52 -16.39
C SER A 26 4.24 5.17 -15.79
N LEU A 27 4.61 4.87 -14.54
CA LEU A 27 4.17 3.68 -13.82
C LEU A 27 2.77 3.81 -13.18
N ARG A 28 2.23 5.03 -13.05
CA ARG A 28 0.90 5.24 -12.45
C ARG A 28 -0.22 4.54 -13.25
N PRO A 29 -0.27 4.65 -14.60
CA PRO A 29 -1.23 3.90 -15.40
C PRO A 29 -1.07 2.38 -15.28
N ILE A 30 0.18 1.88 -15.26
CA ILE A 30 0.45 0.43 -15.12
C ILE A 30 -0.10 -0.08 -13.79
N ARG A 31 0.12 0.66 -12.70
CA ARG A 31 -0.42 0.31 -11.39
C ARG A 31 -1.94 0.29 -11.38
N GLN A 32 -2.60 1.24 -12.03
CA GLN A 32 -4.05 1.23 -12.15
C GLN A 32 -4.54 -0.03 -12.87
N THR A 33 -3.93 -0.38 -14.00
CA THR A 33 -4.29 -1.60 -14.75
C THR A 33 -4.07 -2.87 -13.93
N VAL A 34 -2.97 -2.95 -13.18
CA VAL A 34 -2.70 -4.09 -12.30
C VAL A 34 -3.72 -4.18 -11.17
N ASN A 35 -4.08 -3.06 -10.54
CA ASN A 35 -5.08 -3.04 -9.47
C ASN A 35 -6.46 -3.47 -9.99
N GLU A 36 -6.85 -3.01 -11.18
CA GLU A 36 -8.10 -3.42 -11.83
C GLU A 36 -8.11 -4.93 -12.12
N ALA A 37 -7.01 -5.47 -12.67
CA ALA A 37 -6.85 -6.90 -12.89
C ALA A 37 -6.92 -7.69 -11.57
N GLN A 38 -6.30 -7.19 -10.51
CA GLN A 38 -6.32 -7.84 -9.20
C GLN A 38 -7.74 -7.94 -8.62
N VAL A 39 -8.55 -6.89 -8.74
CA VAL A 39 -9.96 -6.91 -8.30
C VAL A 39 -10.77 -7.94 -9.09
N LEU A 40 -10.54 -8.06 -10.40
CA LEU A 40 -11.23 -9.05 -11.23
C LEU A 40 -10.86 -10.50 -10.85
N MET A 41 -9.66 -10.71 -10.31
CA MET A 41 -9.18 -12.03 -9.88
C MET A 41 -9.50 -12.35 -8.41
N ASP A 42 -10.11 -11.42 -7.66
CA ASP A 42 -10.31 -11.55 -6.22
C ASP A 42 -11.10 -12.82 -5.84
N ALA A 43 -12.19 -13.11 -6.54
CA ALA A 43 -13.00 -14.31 -6.30
C ALA A 43 -12.23 -15.62 -6.58
N LEU A 44 -11.37 -15.64 -7.59
CA LEU A 44 -10.52 -16.79 -7.90
C LEU A 44 -9.51 -17.04 -6.78
N PHE A 45 -8.83 -15.98 -6.33
CA PHE A 45 -7.86 -16.08 -5.23
C PHE A 45 -8.54 -16.46 -3.92
N ALA A 46 -9.72 -15.91 -3.61
CA ALA A 46 -10.49 -16.28 -2.44
C ALA A 46 -10.80 -17.79 -2.42
N GLY A 47 -11.18 -18.37 -3.56
CA GLY A 47 -11.43 -19.82 -3.68
C GLY A 47 -10.17 -20.67 -3.46
N MET A 48 -9.00 -20.21 -3.93
CA MET A 48 -7.72 -20.90 -3.70
C MET A 48 -7.34 -20.89 -2.23
N TYR A 49 -7.49 -19.76 -1.55
CA TYR A 49 -7.22 -19.68 -0.11
C TYR A 49 -8.21 -20.53 0.67
N GLU A 50 -9.52 -20.50 0.37
CA GLU A 50 -10.53 -21.35 1.01
C GLU A 50 -10.24 -22.85 0.92
N ALA A 51 -9.74 -23.32 -0.23
CA ALA A 51 -9.33 -24.71 -0.41
C ALA A 51 -8.18 -25.09 0.55
N ASP A 52 -7.21 -24.18 0.72
CA ASP A 52 -6.05 -24.38 1.60
C ASP A 52 -6.43 -24.33 3.11
N ILE A 53 -7.50 -23.61 3.49
CA ILE A 53 -8.00 -23.61 4.90
C ILE A 53 -8.74 -24.91 5.24
N LYS A 54 -9.21 -25.67 4.25
CA LYS A 54 -10.06 -26.87 4.46
C LYS A 54 -9.32 -28.20 4.31
N GLY A 55 -8.04 -28.20 3.90
CA GLY A 55 -7.15 -29.37 3.88
C GLY A 55 -7.15 -30.13 2.56
#